data_AF-A0A3C0Q2K9-F1
#
_entry.id   AF-A0A3C0Q2K9-F1
#
_cell.length_a   1.000
_cell.length_b   1.000
_cell.length_c   1.000
_cell.angle_alpha   90.00
_cell.angle_beta   90.00
_cell.angle_gamma   90.00
#
_symmetry.space_group_name_H-M   'P 1'
#
loop_
_entity.id
_entity.type
_entity.pdbx_description
1 polymer ?
#
loop_
_entity_poly.entity_id
_entity_poly.type
_entity_poly.pdbx_seq_one_letter_code
_entity_poly.pdbx_strand_id
1 'polypeptide(L)'
;MNEDDYSQPIMYCKLILASLLLILTISDGIKEAKADVISEDANSAVVYAYFRVGDDDRAVPGISTADFKMQMDEIINTANQYRPTSLDAILKAQDNNAPLPPKTIALTFEGSDSSFLRNAFPVLKDNNIPFTLFISAGIIDQGEKTSDTSVLTWNDVRTLSKSGLATIGMTSYAYNHVDDKNAETLASDINRARERFRTELKAEPRYFSYPYGETTRDYLGVVSKQGFAASFGQQSGAIGKSTPRSMLPRFTVVDNFTDLDRFKMTALSLPFPVTDIEPSSTLVATNPPHPGFTVAAEISESDLKKMKCFASGIEKLDIEKIGVRHFEIRFSNGFEDSKGRLNCTLPAAPLDGSDEPRWRWLGFLFTVPDSL
;
A
#
# COMPACT_ATOMS: atom_id res chain seq x y z
N MET A 1 -40.51 -74.67 -66.75
CA MET A 1 -41.85 -74.08 -66.53
C MET A 1 -42.01 -74.04 -65.03
N ASN A 2 -42.10 -72.83 -64.47
CA ASN A 2 -41.69 -72.48 -63.11
C ASN A 2 -42.38 -73.29 -61.99
N GLU A 3 -41.56 -73.71 -61.03
CA GLU A 3 -41.93 -74.19 -59.70
C GLU A 3 -41.61 -73.12 -58.66
N ASP A 4 -42.47 -73.06 -57.65
CA ASP A 4 -42.40 -72.20 -56.48
C ASP A 4 -41.34 -72.65 -55.46
N ASP A 5 -40.88 -71.64 -54.71
CA ASP A 5 -40.72 -71.63 -53.26
C ASP A 5 -39.35 -71.83 -52.56
N TYR A 6 -39.16 -70.92 -51.61
CA TYR A 6 -38.15 -70.67 -50.58
C TYR A 6 -36.95 -71.63 -50.38
N SER A 7 -35.74 -71.04 -50.38
CA SER A 7 -34.78 -71.12 -49.26
C SER A 7 -33.59 -70.14 -49.39
N GLN A 8 -33.31 -69.44 -48.29
CA GLN A 8 -32.18 -68.54 -47.95
C GLN A 8 -30.79 -69.18 -48.21
N PRO A 9 -29.63 -68.46 -48.23
CA PRO A 9 -29.27 -67.31 -47.36
C PRO A 9 -28.32 -66.24 -47.96
N ILE A 10 -28.09 -65.15 -47.22
CA ILE A 10 -26.78 -64.66 -46.75
C ILE A 10 -26.97 -63.26 -46.14
N MET A 11 -26.88 -63.23 -44.83
CA MET A 11 -27.03 -62.08 -43.95
C MET A 11 -25.68 -61.38 -43.81
N TYR A 12 -25.48 -60.26 -44.52
CA TYR A 12 -24.33 -59.38 -44.31
C TYR A 12 -24.68 -58.24 -43.33
N CYS A 13 -24.20 -58.41 -42.11
CA CYS A 13 -23.39 -57.44 -41.37
C CYS A 13 -23.81 -55.95 -41.43
N LYS A 14 -24.42 -55.46 -40.34
CA LYS A 14 -24.07 -54.18 -39.68
C LYS A 14 -24.74 -54.10 -38.30
N LEU A 15 -24.01 -54.60 -37.31
CA LEU A 15 -24.23 -54.30 -35.90
C LEU A 15 -23.87 -52.82 -35.67
N ILE A 16 -24.86 -51.98 -35.39
CA ILE A 16 -24.63 -50.68 -34.76
C ILE A 16 -24.55 -50.97 -33.25
N LEU A 17 -23.35 -51.26 -32.76
CA LEU A 17 -23.08 -51.26 -31.32
C LEU A 17 -23.06 -49.80 -30.86
N ALA A 18 -23.99 -49.45 -29.98
CA ALA A 18 -23.94 -48.24 -29.20
C ALA A 18 -22.75 -48.33 -28.23
N SER A 19 -21.61 -47.78 -28.62
CA SER A 19 -20.50 -47.52 -27.71
C SER A 19 -20.82 -46.25 -26.91
N LEU A 20 -21.39 -46.45 -25.72
CA LEU A 20 -21.25 -45.46 -24.64
C LEU A 20 -19.75 -45.31 -24.34
N LEU A 21 -19.12 -44.27 -24.89
CA LEU A 21 -17.90 -43.74 -24.32
C LEU A 21 -18.29 -43.06 -23.00
N LEU A 22 -18.09 -43.77 -21.90
CA LEU A 22 -17.96 -43.17 -20.58
C LEU A 22 -16.67 -42.34 -20.59
N ILE A 23 -16.75 -41.09 -21.05
CA ILE A 23 -15.71 -40.11 -20.76
C ILE A 23 -15.81 -39.87 -19.27
N LEU A 24 -15.01 -40.59 -18.47
CA LEU A 24 -14.67 -40.19 -17.13
C LEU A 24 -13.93 -38.85 -17.28
N THR A 25 -14.67 -37.75 -17.22
CA THR A 25 -14.10 -36.45 -16.88
C THR A 25 -13.61 -36.60 -15.44
N ILE A 26 -12.35 -37.00 -15.30
CA ILE A 26 -11.58 -36.67 -14.10
C ILE A 26 -11.42 -35.15 -14.17
N SER A 27 -12.46 -34.44 -13.77
CA SER A 27 -12.30 -33.09 -13.26
C SER A 27 -11.75 -33.24 -11.84
N ASP A 28 -10.51 -33.73 -11.74
CA ASP A 28 -9.70 -33.39 -10.60
C ASP A 28 -9.49 -31.89 -10.73
N GLY A 29 -10.41 -31.15 -10.12
CA GLY A 29 -10.26 -29.73 -9.93
C GLY A 29 -8.89 -29.55 -9.32
N ILE A 30 -7.99 -28.95 -10.09
CA ILE A 30 -6.74 -28.41 -9.57
C ILE A 30 -7.20 -27.34 -8.58
N LYS A 31 -7.43 -27.74 -7.33
CA LYS A 31 -7.47 -26.79 -6.22
C LYS A 31 -6.06 -26.24 -6.21
N GLU A 32 -5.90 -25.01 -6.69
CA GLU A 32 -4.67 -24.27 -6.49
C GLU A 32 -4.27 -24.42 -5.03
N ALA A 33 -3.06 -24.93 -4.80
CA ALA A 33 -2.53 -25.08 -3.46
C ALA A 33 -2.57 -23.69 -2.81
N LYS A 34 -3.40 -23.54 -1.77
CA LYS A 34 -3.50 -22.30 -0.99
C LYS A 34 -2.13 -21.97 -0.42
N ALA A 35 -1.70 -20.72 -0.51
CA ALA A 35 -0.43 -20.28 0.04
C ALA A 35 -0.41 -20.44 1.57
N ASP A 36 0.76 -20.71 2.14
CA ASP A 36 0.87 -20.97 3.58
C ASP A 36 0.69 -19.68 4.41
N VAL A 37 0.01 -19.80 5.55
CA VAL A 37 -0.08 -18.73 6.57
C VAL A 37 1.23 -18.69 7.33
N ILE A 38 1.81 -17.50 7.50
CA ILE A 38 3.09 -17.30 8.22
C ILE A 38 2.93 -16.43 9.47
N SER A 39 3.93 -16.44 10.33
CA SER A 39 3.90 -15.75 11.64
C SER A 39 3.70 -14.23 11.52
N GLU A 40 4.20 -13.64 10.43
CA GLU A 40 4.10 -12.23 10.10
C GLU A 40 2.64 -11.77 9.90
N ASP A 41 1.76 -12.66 9.42
CA ASP A 41 0.36 -12.34 9.10
C ASP A 41 -0.43 -11.93 10.34
N ALA A 42 -0.07 -12.49 11.50
CA ALA A 42 -0.69 -12.15 12.78
C ALA A 42 -0.38 -10.72 13.23
N ASN A 43 0.55 -10.02 12.58
CA ASN A 43 0.96 -8.64 12.92
C ASN A 43 0.70 -7.65 11.78
N SER A 44 -0.11 -8.05 10.80
CA SER A 44 -0.40 -7.24 9.62
C SER A 44 -1.30 -6.06 9.94
N ALA A 45 -0.95 -4.89 9.41
CA ALA A 45 -1.87 -3.76 9.31
C ALA A 45 -1.72 -3.08 7.94
N VAL A 46 -2.80 -2.49 7.45
CA VAL A 46 -2.79 -1.69 6.21
C VAL A 46 -2.86 -0.22 6.57
N VAL A 47 -1.94 0.59 6.03
CA VAL A 47 -1.90 2.03 6.29
C VAL A 47 -2.30 2.77 5.02
N TYR A 48 -3.29 3.65 5.13
CA TYR A 48 -3.75 4.50 4.02
C TYR A 48 -3.18 5.90 4.15
N ALA A 49 -2.81 6.49 3.01
CA ALA A 49 -2.41 7.89 2.90
C ALA A 49 -3.45 8.67 2.08
N TYR A 50 -4.30 9.40 2.78
CA TYR A 50 -5.20 10.40 2.21
C TYR A 50 -4.49 11.75 2.15
N PHE A 51 -4.89 12.59 1.21
CA PHE A 51 -4.38 13.95 1.06
C PHE A 51 -5.56 14.92 1.20
N ARG A 52 -5.93 15.63 0.13
CA ARG A 52 -7.15 16.44 0.08
C ARG A 52 -8.39 15.54 0.05
N VAL A 53 -9.41 15.90 0.83
CA VAL A 53 -10.76 15.32 0.73
C VAL A 53 -11.71 16.42 0.28
N GLY A 54 -12.21 16.37 -0.95
CA GLY A 54 -13.12 17.39 -1.48
C GLY A 54 -13.27 17.38 -3.00
N ASP A 55 -14.35 18.00 -3.46
CA ASP A 55 -14.79 17.97 -4.86
C ASP A 55 -14.41 19.23 -5.66
N ASP A 56 -13.57 20.10 -5.09
CA ASP A 56 -13.12 21.32 -5.79
C ASP A 56 -12.10 21.02 -6.92
N ASP A 57 -12.14 21.82 -7.99
CA ASP A 57 -11.28 21.73 -9.19
C ASP A 57 -9.82 22.12 -8.94
N ARG A 58 -9.34 22.05 -7.69
CA ARG A 58 -7.92 22.31 -7.39
C ARG A 58 -7.10 21.15 -7.93
N ALA A 59 -6.03 21.49 -8.66
CA ALA A 59 -5.03 20.54 -9.17
C ALA A 59 -4.14 19.98 -8.03
N VAL A 60 -4.77 19.49 -6.96
CA VAL A 60 -4.13 18.91 -5.78
C VAL A 60 -4.64 17.47 -5.64
N PRO A 61 -3.74 16.47 -5.57
CA PRO A 61 -4.10 15.08 -5.40
C PRO A 61 -5.05 14.89 -4.21
N GLY A 62 -6.11 14.12 -4.43
CA GLY A 62 -7.13 13.94 -3.41
C GLY A 62 -8.19 12.92 -3.79
N ILE A 63 -9.17 12.82 -2.90
CA ILE A 63 -10.37 12.00 -3.04
C ILE A 63 -11.59 12.90 -2.98
N SER A 64 -12.62 12.57 -3.78
CA SER A 64 -13.91 13.25 -3.73
C SER A 64 -14.57 13.06 -2.34
N THR A 65 -15.44 13.98 -1.93
CA THR A 65 -16.17 13.83 -0.66
C THR A 65 -17.06 12.57 -0.70
N ALA A 66 -17.63 12.28 -1.87
CA ALA A 66 -18.49 11.13 -2.09
C ALA A 66 -17.71 9.81 -1.95
N ASP A 67 -16.57 9.67 -2.60
CA ASP A 67 -15.75 8.46 -2.51
C ASP A 67 -15.18 8.26 -1.10
N PHE A 68 -14.74 9.35 -0.46
CA PHE A 68 -14.29 9.27 0.93
C PHE A 68 -15.40 8.75 1.84
N LYS A 69 -16.63 9.28 1.68
CA LYS A 69 -17.78 8.80 2.45
C LYS A 69 -18.08 7.33 2.17
N MET A 70 -18.03 6.88 0.91
CA MET A 70 -18.22 5.46 0.58
C MET A 70 -17.19 4.55 1.28
N GLN A 71 -15.92 4.96 1.31
CA GLN A 71 -14.89 4.23 2.05
C GLN A 71 -15.14 4.24 3.56
N MET A 72 -15.59 5.37 4.13
CA MET A 72 -15.91 5.44 5.56
C MET A 72 -17.14 4.57 5.90
N ASP A 73 -18.19 4.60 5.09
CA ASP A 73 -19.38 3.76 5.27
C ASP A 73 -19.02 2.26 5.23
N GLU A 74 -18.10 1.87 4.33
CA GLU A 74 -17.53 0.53 4.27
C GLU A 74 -16.77 0.15 5.56
N ILE A 75 -15.97 1.07 6.12
CA ILE A 75 -15.23 0.88 7.37
C ILE A 75 -16.16 0.74 8.57
N ILE A 76 -17.17 1.61 8.66
CA ILE A 76 -18.07 1.72 9.83
C ILE A 76 -19.07 0.57 9.88
N ASN A 77 -19.41 -0.01 8.73
CA ASN A 77 -20.26 -1.19 8.69
C ASN A 77 -19.59 -2.38 9.39
N THR A 78 -20.11 -2.72 10.58
CA THR A 78 -19.54 -3.75 11.46
C THR A 78 -19.52 -5.14 10.83
N ALA A 79 -20.40 -5.41 9.86
CA ALA A 79 -20.42 -6.67 9.11
C ALA A 79 -19.14 -6.86 8.26
N ASN A 80 -18.49 -5.76 7.85
CA ASN A 80 -17.26 -5.81 7.05
C ASN A 80 -16.00 -6.01 7.91
N GLN A 81 -16.13 -5.85 9.23
CA GLN A 81 -15.13 -6.19 10.24
C GLN A 81 -13.79 -5.46 10.15
N TYR A 82 -13.74 -4.24 9.60
CA TYR A 82 -12.55 -3.40 9.71
C TYR A 82 -12.24 -3.05 11.17
N ARG A 83 -10.96 -2.79 11.45
CA ARG A 83 -10.46 -2.37 12.77
C ARG A 83 -9.59 -1.13 12.63
N PRO A 84 -10.20 0.07 12.49
CA PRO A 84 -9.45 1.31 12.50
C PRO A 84 -8.69 1.45 13.83
N THR A 85 -7.37 1.51 13.74
CA THR A 85 -6.47 1.46 14.89
C THR A 85 -5.40 2.54 14.75
N SER A 86 -5.03 3.19 15.86
CA SER A 86 -3.98 4.19 15.83
C SER A 86 -2.63 3.56 15.47
N LEU A 87 -1.76 4.32 14.79
CA LEU A 87 -0.39 3.87 14.52
C LEU A 87 0.34 3.50 15.81
N ASP A 88 0.16 4.26 16.90
CA ASP A 88 0.76 3.93 18.20
C ASP A 88 0.39 2.53 18.70
N ALA A 89 -0.88 2.13 18.58
CA ALA A 89 -1.34 0.82 19.01
C ALA A 89 -0.83 -0.30 18.09
N ILE A 90 -0.83 -0.07 16.76
CA ILE A 90 -0.31 -1.02 15.78
C ILE A 90 1.18 -1.28 16.01
N LEU A 91 1.99 -0.21 16.06
CA LEU A 91 3.43 -0.33 16.21
C LEU A 91 3.79 -0.92 17.58
N LYS A 92 3.08 -0.54 18.66
CA LYS A 92 3.26 -1.15 19.98
C LYS A 92 2.92 -2.64 19.98
N ALA A 93 1.87 -3.07 19.29
CA ALA A 93 1.53 -4.49 19.21
C ALA A 93 2.63 -5.27 18.50
N GLN A 94 3.11 -4.77 17.35
CA GLN A 94 4.21 -5.35 16.60
C GLN A 94 5.51 -5.45 17.43
N ASP A 95 5.86 -4.38 18.15
CA ASP A 95 7.06 -4.34 19.00
C ASP A 95 6.98 -5.37 20.15
N ASN A 96 5.77 -5.66 20.64
CA ASN A 96 5.53 -6.63 21.71
C ASN A 96 5.20 -8.05 21.20
N ASN A 97 5.28 -8.29 19.88
CA ASN A 97 4.80 -9.54 19.26
C ASN A 97 3.35 -9.90 19.61
N ALA A 98 2.51 -8.89 19.89
CA ALA A 98 1.10 -9.08 20.16
C ALA A 98 0.33 -9.12 18.82
N PRO A 99 -0.56 -10.12 18.62
CA PRO A 99 -1.29 -10.24 17.37
C PRO A 99 -2.25 -9.06 17.16
N LEU A 100 -2.33 -8.60 15.92
CA LEU A 100 -3.33 -7.66 15.44
C LEU A 100 -4.49 -8.44 14.81
N PRO A 101 -5.75 -8.06 15.07
CA PRO A 101 -6.88 -8.65 14.38
C PRO A 101 -6.79 -8.48 12.86
N PRO A 102 -7.38 -9.39 12.07
CA PRO A 102 -7.55 -9.19 10.64
C PRO A 102 -8.25 -7.85 10.32
N LYS A 103 -7.98 -7.31 9.12
CA LYS A 103 -8.51 -6.00 8.66
C LYS A 103 -8.18 -4.84 9.62
N THR A 104 -7.05 -4.92 10.33
CA THR A 104 -6.48 -3.77 11.06
C THR A 104 -6.00 -2.74 10.07
N ILE A 105 -6.56 -1.54 10.13
CA ILE A 105 -6.22 -0.42 9.24
C ILE A 105 -5.84 0.81 10.03
N ALA A 106 -4.92 1.61 9.51
CA ALA A 106 -4.63 2.96 10.00
C ALA A 106 -4.92 3.98 8.91
N LEU A 107 -5.64 5.04 9.28
CA LEU A 107 -5.92 6.15 8.39
C LEU A 107 -4.91 7.26 8.67
N THR A 108 -4.12 7.61 7.66
CA THR A 108 -3.22 8.76 7.73
C THR A 108 -3.64 9.81 6.71
N PHE A 109 -3.49 11.07 7.08
CA PHE A 109 -3.76 12.23 6.26
C PHE A 109 -2.46 13.02 6.13
N GLU A 110 -2.13 13.44 4.92
CA GLU A 110 -0.92 14.18 4.63
C GLU A 110 -1.25 15.59 4.12
N GLY A 111 -0.51 16.55 4.64
CA GLY A 111 -0.61 17.95 4.26
C GLY A 111 -1.36 18.80 5.28
N SER A 112 -1.60 20.04 4.88
CA SER A 112 -2.19 21.08 5.73
C SER A 112 -3.44 21.68 5.09
N ASP A 113 -4.14 20.95 4.23
CA ASP A 113 -5.37 21.43 3.60
C ASP A 113 -6.53 21.48 4.60
N SER A 114 -7.21 22.62 4.65
CA SER A 114 -8.36 22.87 5.52
C SER A 114 -9.58 22.02 5.18
N SER A 115 -9.66 21.42 3.99
CA SER A 115 -10.76 20.52 3.63
C SER A 115 -10.83 19.30 4.54
N PHE A 116 -9.71 18.91 5.15
CA PHE A 116 -9.69 17.87 6.18
C PHE A 116 -10.68 18.17 7.32
N LEU A 117 -10.71 19.41 7.83
CA LEU A 117 -11.62 19.80 8.91
C LEU A 117 -13.09 19.77 8.50
N ARG A 118 -13.37 20.10 7.24
CA ARG A 118 -14.73 20.22 6.73
C ARG A 118 -15.32 18.87 6.35
N ASN A 119 -14.51 18.02 5.72
CA ASN A 119 -15.00 16.85 5.00
C ASN A 119 -14.60 15.53 5.66
N ALA A 120 -13.41 15.44 6.27
CA ALA A 120 -12.92 14.20 6.87
C ALA A 120 -13.12 14.13 8.38
N PHE A 121 -12.67 15.16 9.10
CA PHE A 121 -12.66 15.17 10.57
C PHE A 121 -14.05 14.94 11.21
N PRO A 122 -15.17 15.51 10.73
CA PRO A 122 -16.48 15.26 11.31
C PRO A 122 -16.86 13.78 11.24
N VAL A 123 -16.63 13.12 10.10
CA VAL A 123 -16.91 11.69 9.90
C VAL A 123 -16.05 10.84 10.84
N LEU A 124 -14.75 11.13 10.93
CA LEU A 124 -13.84 10.41 11.83
C LEU A 124 -14.23 10.60 13.30
N LYS A 125 -14.61 11.82 13.69
CA LYS A 125 -15.01 12.16 15.05
C LYS A 125 -16.30 11.47 15.45
N ASP A 126 -17.34 11.55 14.63
CA ASP A 126 -18.66 11.01 14.93
C ASP A 126 -18.64 9.47 15.04
N ASN A 127 -17.65 8.83 14.41
CA ASN A 127 -17.47 7.38 14.43
C ASN A 127 -16.29 6.92 15.31
N ASN A 128 -15.67 7.84 16.09
CA ASN A 128 -14.55 7.56 16.98
C ASN A 128 -13.38 6.82 16.28
N ILE A 129 -13.09 7.19 15.02
CA ILE A 129 -12.04 6.60 14.21
C ILE A 129 -10.71 7.32 14.51
N PRO A 130 -9.68 6.62 15.02
CA PRO A 130 -8.38 7.22 15.23
C PRO A 130 -7.69 7.49 13.88
N PHE A 131 -6.92 8.57 13.81
CA PHE A 131 -6.17 8.93 12.61
C PHE A 131 -4.83 9.57 12.95
N THR A 132 -3.93 9.60 11.98
CA THR A 132 -2.69 10.38 12.06
C THR A 132 -2.72 11.49 11.01
N LEU A 133 -2.42 12.72 11.42
CA LEU A 133 -2.31 13.87 10.50
C LEU A 133 -0.84 14.32 10.44
N PHE A 134 -0.22 14.21 9.27
CA PHE A 134 1.13 14.70 9.01
C PHE A 134 1.06 16.12 8.47
N ILE A 135 1.53 17.09 9.27
CA ILE A 135 1.48 18.51 8.89
C ILE A 135 2.82 19.03 8.36
N SER A 136 2.77 20.04 7.50
CA SER A 136 3.92 20.89 7.21
C SER A 136 3.82 22.19 8.02
N ALA A 137 4.76 22.37 8.94
CA ALA A 137 4.84 23.56 9.77
C ALA A 137 5.02 24.84 8.94
N GLY A 138 5.81 24.77 7.85
CA GLY A 138 6.03 25.92 6.98
C GLY A 138 4.83 26.29 6.13
N ILE A 139 4.06 25.31 5.64
CA ILE A 139 2.81 25.58 4.92
C ILE A 139 1.80 26.27 5.84
N ILE A 140 1.64 25.79 7.08
CA ILE A 140 0.75 26.41 8.07
C ILE A 140 1.19 27.84 8.41
N ASP A 141 2.48 28.04 8.72
CA ASP A 141 3.02 29.38 9.04
C ASP A 141 2.80 30.36 7.87
N GLN A 142 3.02 29.91 6.64
CA GLN A 142 2.80 30.71 5.44
C GLN A 142 1.32 31.01 5.25
N GLY A 143 0.43 30.03 5.43
CA GLY A 143 -1.02 30.19 5.35
C GLY A 143 -1.55 31.21 6.36
N GLU A 144 -1.11 31.15 7.62
CA GLU A 144 -1.46 32.16 8.64
C GLU A 144 -0.95 33.56 8.25
N LYS A 145 0.29 33.66 7.77
CA LYS A 145 0.89 34.92 7.33
C LYS A 145 0.11 35.57 6.18
N THR A 146 -0.43 34.77 5.26
CA THR A 146 -1.21 35.27 4.11
C THR A 146 -2.72 35.24 4.33
N SER A 147 -3.19 34.83 5.52
CA SER A 147 -4.62 34.62 5.80
C SER A 147 -5.29 33.68 4.79
N ASP A 148 -4.56 32.65 4.34
CA ASP A 148 -5.07 31.64 3.42
C ASP A 148 -5.96 30.65 4.18
N THR A 149 -7.27 30.75 3.96
CA THR A 149 -8.27 29.89 4.60
C THR A 149 -8.35 28.49 4.00
N SER A 150 -7.61 28.23 2.91
CA SER A 150 -7.49 26.89 2.33
C SER A 150 -6.52 26.00 3.11
N VAL A 151 -5.72 26.58 4.01
CA VAL A 151 -4.73 25.89 4.85
C VAL A 151 -5.21 25.83 6.31
N LEU A 152 -4.87 24.76 7.03
CA LEU A 152 -5.08 24.63 8.46
C LEU A 152 -4.29 25.70 9.23
N THR A 153 -4.87 26.25 10.29
CA THR A 153 -4.15 27.08 11.25
C THR A 153 -3.53 26.24 12.37
N TRP A 154 -2.58 26.80 13.11
CA TRP A 154 -2.09 26.13 14.32
C TRP A 154 -3.17 25.96 15.39
N ASN A 155 -4.19 26.82 15.40
CA ASN A 155 -5.34 26.64 16.25
C ASN A 155 -6.13 25.38 15.91
N ASP A 156 -6.29 25.09 14.62
CA ASP A 156 -6.93 23.87 14.15
C ASP A 156 -6.12 22.65 14.56
N VAL A 157 -4.81 22.66 14.33
CA VAL A 157 -3.92 21.55 14.73
C VAL A 157 -3.99 21.30 16.24
N ARG A 158 -3.94 22.36 17.07
CA ARG A 158 -4.10 22.23 18.53
C ARG A 158 -5.45 21.61 18.88
N THR A 159 -6.52 22.01 18.21
CA THR A 159 -7.87 21.47 18.42
C THR A 159 -7.92 19.98 18.07
N LEU A 160 -7.38 19.60 16.90
CA LEU A 160 -7.28 18.21 16.46
C LEU A 160 -6.46 17.36 17.44
N SER A 161 -5.30 17.86 17.89
CA SER A 161 -4.44 17.14 18.84
C SER A 161 -5.13 16.85 20.18
N LYS A 162 -6.09 17.68 20.59
CA LYS A 162 -6.86 17.52 21.84
C LYS A 162 -8.13 16.70 21.67
N SER A 163 -8.43 16.23 20.46
CA SER A 163 -9.65 15.45 20.17
C SER A 163 -9.67 14.07 20.84
N GLY A 164 -8.51 13.53 21.22
CA GLY A 164 -8.37 12.14 21.66
C GLY A 164 -8.30 11.12 20.51
N LEU A 165 -8.49 11.55 19.26
CA LEU A 165 -8.46 10.69 18.07
C LEU A 165 -7.21 10.88 17.22
N ALA A 166 -6.66 12.10 17.21
CA ALA A 166 -5.56 12.48 16.33
C ALA A 166 -4.19 12.18 16.96
N THR A 167 -3.33 11.51 16.21
CA THR A 167 -1.87 11.64 16.38
C THR A 167 -1.37 12.68 15.39
N ILE A 168 -0.66 13.71 15.85
CA ILE A 168 -0.04 14.69 14.95
C ILE A 168 1.39 14.26 14.65
N GLY A 169 1.64 13.91 13.39
CA GLY A 169 2.97 13.71 12.84
C GLY A 169 3.46 14.96 12.11
N MET A 170 4.69 14.93 11.61
CA MET A 170 5.25 16.05 10.85
C MET A 170 5.81 15.59 9.51
N THR A 171 6.03 16.57 8.65
CA THR A 171 6.87 16.49 7.46
C THR A 171 8.05 17.47 7.62
N SER A 172 8.93 17.56 6.64
CA SER A 172 9.92 18.66 6.54
C SER A 172 9.23 20.03 6.63
N TYR A 173 9.92 21.08 7.10
CA TYR A 173 9.30 22.41 7.24
C TYR A 173 8.82 22.96 5.91
N ALA A 174 9.64 22.86 4.86
CA ALA A 174 9.31 23.44 3.56
C ALA A 174 8.36 22.58 2.71
N TYR A 175 8.26 21.27 2.99
CA TYR A 175 7.46 20.31 2.19
C TYR A 175 7.86 20.30 0.70
N ASN A 176 9.16 20.26 0.43
CA ASN A 176 9.68 20.25 -0.95
C ASN A 176 9.87 18.83 -1.47
N HIS A 177 9.86 18.69 -2.79
CA HIS A 177 10.42 17.52 -3.48
C HIS A 177 11.87 17.28 -3.05
N VAL A 178 12.30 16.03 -3.13
CA VAL A 178 13.71 15.71 -2.88
C VAL A 178 14.56 16.24 -4.03
N ASP A 179 15.59 16.97 -3.68
CA ASP A 179 16.58 17.54 -4.60
C ASP A 179 17.99 17.20 -4.11
N ASP A 180 19.01 17.74 -4.78
CA ASP A 180 20.43 17.54 -4.45
C ASP A 180 20.87 18.34 -3.19
N LYS A 181 19.95 18.53 -2.23
CA LYS A 181 20.27 19.13 -0.94
C LYS A 181 21.18 18.20 -0.14
N ASN A 182 22.27 18.77 0.37
CA ASN A 182 23.14 18.07 1.30
C ASN A 182 22.45 17.78 2.65
N ALA A 183 23.03 16.84 3.40
CA ALA A 183 22.52 16.40 4.70
C ALA A 183 22.34 17.55 5.73
N GLU A 184 23.16 18.60 5.68
CA GLU A 184 23.07 19.74 6.60
C GLU A 184 21.80 20.56 6.36
N THR A 185 21.50 20.85 5.09
CA THR A 185 20.29 21.60 4.71
C THR A 185 19.03 20.82 5.07
N LEU A 186 19.03 19.52 4.81
CA LEU A 186 17.92 18.61 5.19
C LEU A 186 17.72 18.59 6.71
N ALA A 187 18.81 18.46 7.47
CA ALA A 187 18.74 18.46 8.93
C ALA A 187 18.21 19.79 9.49
N SER A 188 18.66 20.93 8.94
CA SER A 188 18.18 22.25 9.34
C SER A 188 16.68 22.41 9.10
N ASP A 189 16.17 21.98 7.94
CA ASP A 189 14.75 22.08 7.61
C ASP A 189 13.87 21.22 8.53
N ILE A 190 14.29 19.98 8.81
CA ILE A 190 13.60 19.08 9.74
C ILE A 190 13.64 19.65 11.17
N ASN A 191 14.80 20.15 11.61
CA ASN A 191 14.95 20.73 12.95
C ASN A 191 14.04 21.95 13.14
N ARG A 192 13.91 22.80 12.11
CA ARG A 192 12.98 23.93 12.12
C ARG A 192 11.53 23.48 12.28
N ALA A 193 11.10 22.45 11.56
CA ALA A 193 9.76 21.90 11.73
C ALA A 193 9.54 21.30 13.12
N ARG A 194 10.53 20.60 13.68
CA ARG A 194 10.46 20.07 15.05
C ARG A 194 10.34 21.17 16.09
N GLU A 195 11.13 22.23 15.97
CA GLU A 195 11.07 23.39 16.87
C GLU A 195 9.69 24.06 16.80
N ARG A 196 9.16 24.25 15.59
CA ARG A 196 7.83 24.82 15.41
C ARG A 196 6.74 23.92 16.01
N PHE A 197 6.82 22.61 15.78
CA PHE A 197 5.91 21.62 16.36
C PHE A 197 5.92 21.67 17.89
N ARG A 198 7.09 21.71 18.52
CA ARG A 198 7.22 21.81 19.99
C ARG A 198 6.64 23.10 20.52
N THR A 199 6.90 24.21 19.84
CA THR A 199 6.36 25.52 20.21
C THR A 199 4.84 25.49 20.29
N GLU A 200 4.20 24.81 19.34
CA GLU A 200 2.75 24.83 19.16
C GLU A 200 2.00 23.75 19.93
N LEU A 201 2.57 22.55 20.01
CA LEU A 201 1.91 21.38 20.59
C LEU A 201 2.49 20.97 21.94
N LYS A 202 3.60 21.59 22.38
CA LYS A 202 4.31 21.27 23.63
C LYS A 202 4.65 19.77 23.74
N ALA A 203 4.93 19.14 22.60
CA ALA A 203 5.22 17.71 22.48
C ALA A 203 6.29 17.46 21.42
N GLU A 204 6.87 16.27 21.43
CA GLU A 204 7.73 15.77 20.35
C GLU A 204 6.89 15.08 19.27
N PRO A 205 7.18 15.33 17.98
CA PRO A 205 6.57 14.57 16.89
C PRO A 205 7.09 13.12 16.93
N ARG A 206 6.17 12.16 16.99
CA ARG A 206 6.51 10.72 17.02
C ARG A 206 6.76 10.14 15.63
N TYR A 207 6.11 10.69 14.62
CA TYR A 207 6.10 10.17 13.26
C TYR A 207 6.50 11.24 12.24
N PHE A 208 7.20 10.78 11.20
CA PHE A 208 7.63 11.61 10.07
C PHE A 208 7.06 11.07 8.76
N SER A 209 6.54 11.91 7.88
CA SER A 209 6.21 11.52 6.50
C SER A 209 7.17 12.20 5.54
N TYR A 210 7.74 11.42 4.61
CA TYR A 210 8.58 11.96 3.54
C TYR A 210 7.67 12.66 2.53
N PRO A 211 7.83 13.99 2.29
CA PRO A 211 7.06 14.71 1.28
C PRO A 211 7.11 13.97 -0.05
N TYR A 212 5.94 13.80 -0.69
CA TYR A 212 5.81 13.13 -1.99
C TYR A 212 6.23 11.65 -2.03
N GLY A 213 6.59 11.07 -0.86
CA GLY A 213 7.20 9.76 -0.73
C GLY A 213 8.67 9.71 -1.14
N GLU A 214 9.31 10.86 -1.33
CA GLU A 214 10.61 10.97 -1.99
C GLU A 214 11.77 10.96 -1.01
N THR A 215 12.81 10.17 -1.32
CA THR A 215 13.98 10.00 -0.46
C THR A 215 15.28 9.90 -1.24
N THR A 216 16.37 10.32 -0.59
CA THR A 216 17.76 10.01 -0.93
C THR A 216 18.41 9.26 0.24
N ARG A 217 19.59 8.66 0.03
CA ARG A 217 20.36 8.03 1.12
C ARG A 217 20.67 9.01 2.24
N ASP A 218 21.05 10.24 1.90
CA ASP A 218 21.32 11.31 2.88
C ASP A 218 20.05 11.68 3.66
N TYR A 219 18.91 11.79 2.99
CA TYR A 219 17.64 12.10 3.66
C TYR A 219 17.24 10.99 4.65
N LEU A 220 17.32 9.72 4.24
CA LEU A 220 17.10 8.57 5.14
C LEU A 220 18.07 8.60 6.33
N GLY A 221 19.35 8.89 6.07
CA GLY A 221 20.39 9.00 7.08
C GLY A 221 20.12 10.13 8.08
N VAL A 222 19.66 11.30 7.63
CA VAL A 222 19.28 12.42 8.49
C VAL A 222 18.07 12.06 9.33
N VAL A 223 16.99 11.56 8.73
CA VAL A 223 15.73 11.23 9.44
C VAL A 223 15.94 10.12 10.46
N SER A 224 16.76 9.11 10.16
CA SER A 224 17.07 8.02 11.10
C SER A 224 17.73 8.52 12.40
N LYS A 225 18.49 9.61 12.35
CA LYS A 225 19.15 10.23 13.52
C LYS A 225 18.22 11.11 14.36
N GLN A 226 17.00 11.38 13.89
CA GLN A 226 16.05 12.26 14.57
C GLN A 226 15.27 11.54 15.69
N GLY A 227 15.28 10.21 15.74
CA GLY A 227 14.62 9.45 16.81
C GLY A 227 13.10 9.37 16.68
N PHE A 228 12.55 9.48 15.47
CA PHE A 228 11.14 9.17 15.22
C PHE A 228 10.87 7.68 15.48
N ALA A 229 9.67 7.36 15.98
CA ALA A 229 9.25 5.96 16.19
C ALA A 229 9.04 5.22 14.86
N ALA A 230 8.60 5.93 13.83
CA ALA A 230 8.55 5.45 12.45
C ALA A 230 8.53 6.64 11.47
N SER A 231 8.94 6.38 10.24
CA SER A 231 8.82 7.30 9.11
C SER A 231 8.08 6.63 7.95
N PHE A 232 7.36 7.40 7.14
CA PHE A 232 6.38 6.88 6.18
C PHE A 232 6.66 7.34 4.76
N GLY A 233 6.72 6.38 3.83
CA GLY A 233 6.79 6.64 2.39
C GLY A 233 5.41 6.62 1.72
N GLN A 234 5.41 6.54 0.39
CA GLN A 234 4.18 6.44 -0.43
C GLN A 234 4.20 5.24 -1.38
N GLN A 235 5.10 4.28 -1.14
CA GLN A 235 5.10 2.98 -1.80
C GLN A 235 4.02 2.07 -1.20
N SER A 236 3.31 1.35 -2.06
CA SER A 236 2.18 0.50 -1.66
C SER A 236 2.62 -0.72 -0.85
N GLY A 237 1.84 -1.12 0.15
CA GLY A 237 2.13 -2.31 0.92
C GLY A 237 1.44 -2.30 2.28
N ALA A 238 1.33 -3.49 2.88
CA ALA A 238 0.94 -3.63 4.27
C ALA A 238 2.19 -3.67 5.17
N ILE A 239 2.02 -3.28 6.43
CA ILE A 239 3.09 -3.27 7.42
C ILE A 239 3.00 -4.50 8.32
N GLY A 240 4.17 -5.00 8.72
CA GLY A 240 4.36 -6.08 9.68
C GLY A 240 5.60 -5.83 10.54
N LYS A 241 6.03 -6.83 11.30
CA LYS A 241 7.21 -6.73 12.17
C LYS A 241 8.51 -6.63 11.37
N SER A 242 8.56 -7.28 10.22
CA SER A 242 9.70 -7.27 9.30
C SER A 242 9.83 -5.97 8.51
N THR A 243 8.79 -5.13 8.49
CA THR A 243 8.80 -3.89 7.69
C THR A 243 9.69 -2.82 8.33
N PRO A 244 10.71 -2.29 7.63
CA PRO A 244 11.61 -1.30 8.19
C PRO A 244 10.90 -0.01 8.63
N ARG A 245 11.08 0.38 9.90
CA ARG A 245 10.48 1.61 10.47
C ARG A 245 11.04 2.91 9.89
N SER A 246 12.13 2.84 9.13
CA SER A 246 12.71 3.98 8.42
C SER A 246 11.87 4.46 7.24
N MET A 247 11.00 3.60 6.68
CA MET A 247 10.14 3.95 5.55
C MET A 247 8.95 2.97 5.43
N LEU A 248 7.98 3.08 6.31
CA LEU A 248 6.77 2.28 6.27
C LEU A 248 5.93 2.59 5.01
N PRO A 249 5.45 1.56 4.27
CA PRO A 249 4.60 1.72 3.10
C PRO A 249 3.20 2.22 3.48
N ARG A 250 2.55 2.88 2.52
CA ARG A 250 1.16 3.32 2.61
C ARG A 250 0.48 3.18 1.25
N PHE A 251 -0.77 2.75 1.25
CA PHE A 251 -1.59 2.86 0.05
C PHE A 251 -2.09 4.30 -0.08
N THR A 252 -1.59 5.01 -1.08
CA THR A 252 -2.08 6.34 -1.44
C THR A 252 -3.50 6.26 -1.99
N VAL A 253 -4.36 7.17 -1.55
CA VAL A 253 -5.78 7.27 -1.96
C VAL A 253 -5.97 8.60 -2.67
N VAL A 254 -5.62 8.64 -3.94
CA VAL A 254 -5.68 9.83 -4.82
C VAL A 254 -6.01 9.42 -6.24
N ASP A 255 -6.60 10.33 -7.01
CA ASP A 255 -6.82 10.19 -8.45
C ASP A 255 -7.48 8.84 -8.81
N ASN A 256 -6.84 8.01 -9.65
CA ASN A 256 -7.36 6.70 -10.06
C ASN A 256 -7.29 5.61 -8.96
N PHE A 257 -6.97 5.97 -7.73
CA PHE A 257 -6.80 5.05 -6.61
C PHE A 257 -7.79 5.30 -5.45
N THR A 258 -8.90 5.98 -5.75
CA THR A 258 -9.94 6.35 -4.77
C THR A 258 -11.12 5.38 -4.72
N ASP A 259 -11.23 4.46 -5.68
CA ASP A 259 -12.40 3.59 -5.79
C ASP A 259 -12.52 2.60 -4.63
N LEU A 260 -13.76 2.21 -4.34
CA LEU A 260 -14.09 1.36 -3.21
C LEU A 260 -13.57 -0.08 -3.38
N ASP A 261 -13.54 -0.59 -4.60
CA ASP A 261 -13.12 -1.97 -4.87
C ASP A 261 -11.62 -2.12 -4.60
N ARG A 262 -10.82 -1.14 -5.01
CA ARG A 262 -9.41 -1.05 -4.65
C ARG A 262 -9.23 -0.90 -3.14
N PHE A 263 -10.04 -0.09 -2.46
CA PHE A 263 -9.97 0.00 -1.00
C PHE A 263 -10.18 -1.37 -0.35
N LYS A 264 -11.25 -2.09 -0.71
CA LYS A 264 -11.55 -3.44 -0.21
C LYS A 264 -10.42 -4.43 -0.47
N MET A 265 -9.90 -4.45 -1.70
CA MET A 265 -8.79 -5.31 -2.11
C MET A 265 -7.52 -5.02 -1.27
N THR A 266 -7.14 -3.75 -1.16
CA THR A 266 -5.91 -3.36 -0.47
C THR A 266 -6.01 -3.54 1.04
N ALA A 267 -7.20 -3.44 1.64
CA ALA A 267 -7.40 -3.63 3.07
C ALA A 267 -7.16 -5.08 3.53
N LEU A 268 -7.16 -6.02 2.59
CA LEU A 268 -6.85 -7.43 2.82
C LEU A 268 -5.36 -7.77 2.63
N SER A 269 -4.54 -6.79 2.23
CA SER A 269 -3.12 -6.98 1.95
C SER A 269 -2.36 -7.47 3.18
N LEU A 270 -1.36 -8.31 2.93
CA LEU A 270 -0.42 -8.81 3.93
C LEU A 270 0.97 -8.21 3.71
N PRO A 271 1.77 -8.07 4.78
CA PRO A 271 3.18 -7.72 4.63
C PRO A 271 3.89 -8.77 3.77
N PHE A 272 4.80 -8.27 2.93
CA PHE A 272 5.72 -9.11 2.18
C PHE A 272 7.07 -9.10 2.91
N PRO A 273 7.40 -10.15 3.69
CA PRO A 273 8.62 -10.18 4.49
C PRO A 273 9.85 -10.30 3.57
N VAL A 274 10.51 -9.17 3.36
CA VAL A 274 11.70 -9.05 2.51
C VAL A 274 12.80 -8.23 3.18
N THR A 275 14.04 -8.49 2.80
CA THR A 275 15.25 -7.75 3.20
C THR A 275 16.04 -7.34 1.96
N ASP A 276 17.18 -6.66 2.14
CA ASP A 276 18.10 -6.28 1.06
C ASP A 276 17.40 -5.56 -0.10
N ILE A 277 16.48 -4.66 0.24
CA ILE A 277 15.70 -3.89 -0.72
C ILE A 277 16.62 -2.86 -1.37
N GLU A 278 16.76 -2.94 -2.69
CA GLU A 278 17.44 -1.96 -3.53
C GLU A 278 16.49 -1.44 -4.62
N PRO A 279 16.67 -0.20 -5.13
CA PRO A 279 17.49 0.84 -4.52
C PRO A 279 16.95 1.24 -3.13
N SER A 280 17.85 1.54 -2.21
CA SER A 280 17.46 1.99 -0.85
C SER A 280 16.72 3.34 -0.84
N SER A 281 16.85 4.14 -1.90
CA SER A 281 16.23 5.47 -2.06
C SER A 281 15.21 5.46 -3.18
N THR A 282 14.22 6.37 -3.12
CA THR A 282 13.25 6.51 -4.22
C THR A 282 13.82 7.34 -5.36
N LEU A 283 14.68 8.33 -5.10
CA LEU A 283 15.38 9.03 -6.17
C LEU A 283 16.35 8.07 -6.84
N VAL A 284 16.14 7.79 -8.13
CA VAL A 284 16.92 6.82 -8.89
C VAL A 284 18.01 7.51 -9.71
N ALA A 285 19.14 6.83 -9.87
CA ALA A 285 20.27 7.30 -10.68
C ALA A 285 20.22 6.81 -12.14
N THR A 286 19.37 5.83 -12.45
CA THR A 286 19.21 5.26 -13.78
C THR A 286 17.73 5.07 -14.09
N ASN A 287 17.37 5.17 -15.38
CA ASN A 287 16.05 4.87 -15.90
C ASN A 287 16.17 3.82 -17.03
N PRO A 288 15.67 2.58 -16.86
CA PRO A 288 14.94 2.08 -15.71
C PRO A 288 15.82 1.83 -14.46
N PRO A 289 15.22 1.81 -13.26
CA PRO A 289 15.92 1.37 -12.06
C PRO A 289 16.17 -0.15 -12.05
N HIS A 290 16.96 -0.62 -11.10
CA HIS A 290 17.27 -2.03 -10.89
C HIS A 290 16.87 -2.48 -9.49
N PRO A 291 15.56 -2.66 -9.22
CA PRO A 291 15.10 -3.03 -7.92
C PRO A 291 15.36 -4.50 -7.63
N GLY A 292 15.79 -4.77 -6.40
CA GLY A 292 16.08 -6.09 -5.90
C GLY A 292 15.62 -6.25 -4.46
N PHE A 293 15.34 -7.49 -4.05
CA PHE A 293 14.94 -7.82 -2.68
C PHE A 293 15.14 -9.31 -2.38
N THR A 294 15.45 -9.63 -1.12
CA THR A 294 15.57 -11.00 -0.62
C THR A 294 14.31 -11.41 0.14
N VAL A 295 13.67 -12.52 -0.24
CA VAL A 295 12.44 -12.98 0.43
C VAL A 295 12.74 -13.86 1.65
N ALA A 296 12.07 -13.61 2.77
CA ALA A 296 12.26 -14.37 4.02
C ALA A 296 11.95 -15.87 3.86
N ALA A 297 12.69 -16.73 4.56
CA ALA A 297 12.65 -18.20 4.43
C ALA A 297 11.28 -18.84 4.76
N GLU A 298 10.43 -18.15 5.54
CA GLU A 298 9.08 -18.61 5.89
C GLU A 298 8.15 -18.75 4.67
N ILE A 299 8.44 -18.08 3.55
CA ILE A 299 7.65 -18.22 2.32
C ILE A 299 8.10 -19.47 1.55
N SER A 300 7.19 -20.40 1.27
CA SER A 300 7.50 -21.64 0.56
C SER A 300 8.03 -21.38 -0.87
N GLU A 301 8.93 -22.23 -1.36
CA GLU A 301 9.41 -22.15 -2.76
C GLU A 301 8.29 -22.34 -3.79
N SER A 302 7.25 -23.10 -3.44
CA SER A 302 6.04 -23.25 -4.25
C SER A 302 5.24 -21.96 -4.35
N ASP A 303 5.16 -21.18 -3.28
CA ASP A 303 4.47 -19.89 -3.31
C ASP A 303 5.30 -18.86 -4.06
N LEU A 304 6.62 -18.80 -3.87
CA LEU A 304 7.49 -17.86 -4.60
C LEU A 304 7.30 -17.91 -6.12
N LYS A 305 7.02 -19.09 -6.70
CA LYS A 305 6.76 -19.24 -8.14
C LYS A 305 5.49 -18.52 -8.62
N LYS A 306 4.58 -18.18 -7.71
CA LYS A 306 3.32 -17.48 -7.97
C LYS A 306 3.48 -15.95 -7.91
N MET A 307 4.65 -15.44 -7.53
CA MET A 307 4.90 -14.01 -7.46
C MET A 307 4.70 -13.36 -8.83
N LYS A 308 4.02 -12.22 -8.84
CA LYS A 308 3.82 -11.36 -10.01
C LYS A 308 4.29 -9.96 -9.70
N CYS A 309 4.83 -9.27 -10.68
CA CYS A 309 5.21 -7.87 -10.55
C CYS A 309 4.58 -7.05 -11.67
N PHE A 310 4.21 -5.81 -11.36
CA PHE A 310 3.53 -4.88 -12.25
C PHE A 310 4.15 -3.49 -12.09
N ALA A 311 4.42 -2.81 -13.20
CA ALA A 311 4.97 -1.46 -13.19
C ALA A 311 4.13 -0.51 -14.04
N SER A 312 3.99 0.73 -13.57
CA SER A 312 3.23 1.77 -14.28
C SER A 312 3.83 2.03 -15.67
N GLY A 313 3.01 1.92 -16.71
CA GLY A 313 3.43 2.21 -18.09
C GLY A 313 4.43 1.21 -18.70
N ILE A 314 4.66 0.06 -18.06
CA ILE A 314 5.62 -0.94 -18.54
C ILE A 314 4.91 -2.29 -18.71
N GLU A 315 4.80 -2.73 -19.97
CA GLU A 315 4.07 -3.96 -20.32
C GLU A 315 4.82 -5.23 -19.94
N LYS A 316 6.15 -5.23 -20.07
CA LYS A 316 6.98 -6.42 -19.85
C LYS A 316 7.98 -6.21 -18.72
N LEU A 317 7.90 -7.10 -17.74
CA LEU A 317 8.86 -7.24 -16.64
C LEU A 317 9.41 -8.65 -16.62
N ASP A 318 10.72 -8.77 -16.44
CA ASP A 318 11.38 -10.04 -16.19
C ASP A 318 11.75 -10.12 -14.70
N ILE A 319 11.29 -11.19 -14.04
CA ILE A 319 11.58 -11.45 -12.61
C ILE A 319 12.73 -12.45 -12.56
N GLU A 320 13.92 -11.98 -12.23
CA GLU A 320 15.13 -12.80 -12.17
C GLU A 320 15.37 -13.26 -10.74
N LYS A 321 15.54 -14.57 -10.54
CA LYS A 321 15.90 -15.15 -9.25
C LYS A 321 17.41 -15.38 -9.20
N ILE A 322 18.11 -14.65 -8.35
CA ILE A 322 19.56 -14.76 -8.14
C ILE A 322 19.81 -15.59 -6.87
N GLY A 323 20.50 -16.72 -7.02
CA GLY A 323 20.73 -17.65 -5.92
C GLY A 323 19.43 -18.27 -5.40
N VAL A 324 19.25 -18.31 -4.08
CA VAL A 324 18.14 -19.08 -3.46
C VAL A 324 16.88 -18.26 -3.24
N ARG A 325 16.97 -16.98 -2.85
CA ARG A 325 15.81 -16.17 -2.46
C ARG A 325 15.91 -14.68 -2.78
N HIS A 326 16.95 -14.27 -3.50
CA HIS A 326 17.10 -12.89 -3.97
C HIS A 326 16.43 -12.76 -5.34
N PHE A 327 15.68 -11.68 -5.54
CA PHE A 327 14.97 -11.39 -6.78
C PHE A 327 15.37 -10.01 -7.27
N GLU A 328 15.59 -9.89 -8.57
CA GLU A 328 15.82 -8.64 -9.27
C GLU A 328 14.75 -8.47 -10.35
N ILE A 329 14.20 -7.26 -10.48
CA ILE A 329 13.19 -6.98 -11.51
C ILE A 329 13.85 -6.20 -12.64
N ARG A 330 13.75 -6.74 -13.86
CA ARG A 330 14.25 -6.10 -15.08
C ARG A 330 13.08 -5.54 -15.87
N PHE A 331 13.24 -4.30 -16.30
CA PHE A 331 12.25 -3.59 -17.12
C PHE A 331 12.65 -3.61 -18.58
N SER A 332 11.67 -3.72 -19.48
CA SER A 332 11.91 -3.60 -20.93
C SER A 332 12.32 -2.20 -21.38
N ASN A 333 11.88 -1.18 -20.65
CA ASN A 333 12.09 0.24 -20.94
C ASN A 333 12.08 1.06 -19.66
N GLY A 334 12.51 2.32 -19.75
CA GLY A 334 12.40 3.29 -18.66
C GLY A 334 10.96 3.76 -18.43
N PHE A 335 10.73 4.38 -17.28
CA PHE A 335 9.49 5.12 -17.00
C PHE A 335 9.48 6.42 -17.80
N GLU A 336 8.32 6.77 -18.37
CA GLU A 336 8.12 8.04 -19.09
C GLU A 336 7.77 9.18 -18.13
N ASP A 337 7.08 8.87 -17.04
CA ASP A 337 6.73 9.83 -15.99
C ASP A 337 7.87 9.99 -14.97
N SER A 338 7.95 11.17 -14.33
CA SER A 338 8.86 11.42 -13.21
C SER A 338 8.60 10.55 -11.99
N LYS A 339 7.46 9.84 -11.94
CA LYS A 339 7.13 8.87 -10.90
C LYS A 339 6.90 7.47 -11.47
N GLY A 340 7.88 6.60 -11.25
CA GLY A 340 7.74 5.17 -11.50
C GLY A 340 7.16 4.43 -10.29
N ARG A 341 6.27 3.46 -10.53
CA ARG A 341 5.78 2.56 -9.48
C ARG A 341 5.97 1.11 -9.92
N LEU A 342 6.43 0.27 -9.01
CA LEU A 342 6.52 -1.17 -9.17
C LEU A 342 5.81 -1.83 -7.99
N ASN A 343 4.98 -2.84 -8.24
CA ASN A 343 4.33 -3.62 -7.21
C ASN A 343 4.57 -5.10 -7.48
N CYS A 344 5.22 -5.79 -6.56
CA CYS A 344 5.35 -7.23 -6.55
C CYS A 344 4.36 -7.81 -5.54
N THR A 345 3.49 -8.69 -6.02
CA THR A 345 2.45 -9.34 -5.22
C THR A 345 2.64 -10.84 -5.21
N LEU A 346 2.30 -11.44 -4.08
CA LEU A 346 2.28 -12.89 -3.91
C LEU A 346 0.93 -13.31 -3.32
N PRO A 347 0.16 -14.20 -3.99
CA PRO A 347 -1.09 -14.69 -3.43
C PRO A 347 -0.90 -15.29 -2.04
N ALA A 348 -1.82 -15.01 -1.13
CA ALA A 348 -1.83 -15.52 0.24
C ALA A 348 -3.14 -16.29 0.51
N ALA A 349 -3.16 -17.12 1.57
CA ALA A 349 -4.39 -17.76 2.00
C ALA A 349 -5.48 -16.70 2.28
N PRO A 350 -6.73 -16.93 1.83
CA PRO A 350 -7.87 -16.12 2.21
C PRO A 350 -8.04 -16.04 3.72
N LEU A 351 -8.69 -14.96 4.17
CA LEU A 351 -9.17 -14.91 5.55
C LEU A 351 -10.21 -16.03 5.74
N ASP A 352 -10.27 -16.65 6.92
CA ASP A 352 -11.35 -17.54 7.39
C ASP A 352 -11.89 -18.63 6.43
N GLY A 353 -11.11 -19.00 5.41
CA GLY A 353 -11.54 -19.96 4.39
C GLY A 353 -12.52 -19.39 3.36
N SER A 354 -12.81 -18.09 3.40
CA SER A 354 -13.52 -17.38 2.33
C SER A 354 -12.81 -17.52 0.97
N ASP A 355 -13.51 -17.14 -0.10
CA ASP A 355 -12.93 -17.04 -1.44
C ASP A 355 -12.37 -15.64 -1.73
N GLU A 356 -12.31 -14.75 -0.71
CA GLU A 356 -11.74 -13.41 -0.88
C GLU A 356 -10.22 -13.50 -1.10
N PRO A 357 -9.72 -13.07 -2.27
CA PRO A 357 -8.30 -13.17 -2.56
C PRO A 357 -7.50 -12.21 -1.68
N ARG A 358 -6.32 -12.65 -1.26
CA ARG A 358 -5.37 -11.86 -0.47
C ARG A 358 -4.00 -11.91 -1.12
N TRP A 359 -3.24 -10.84 -0.94
CA TRP A 359 -1.89 -10.73 -1.49
C TRP A 359 -0.93 -10.19 -0.45
N ARG A 360 0.26 -10.78 -0.39
CA ARG A 360 1.43 -10.08 0.15
C ARG A 360 1.83 -9.02 -0.85
N TRP A 361 2.11 -7.81 -0.38
CA TRP A 361 2.31 -6.67 -1.26
C TRP A 361 3.62 -5.95 -0.94
N LEU A 362 4.52 -5.91 -1.93
CA LEU A 362 5.75 -5.12 -1.90
C LEU A 362 5.69 -4.06 -3.00
N GLY A 363 5.59 -2.80 -2.61
CA GLY A 363 5.62 -1.67 -3.53
C GLY A 363 6.95 -0.95 -3.49
N PHE A 364 7.33 -0.41 -4.64
CA PHE A 364 8.41 0.55 -4.81
C PHE A 364 7.83 1.83 -5.41
N LEU A 365 8.39 2.95 -4.99
CA LEU A 365 8.19 4.26 -5.60
C LEU A 365 9.56 4.74 -6.09
N PHE A 366 9.61 5.15 -7.35
CA PHE A 366 10.80 5.72 -7.98
C PHE A 366 10.50 7.16 -8.38
N THR A 367 11.41 8.07 -8.07
CA THR A 367 11.45 9.43 -8.58
C THR A 367 12.53 9.47 -9.65
N VAL A 368 12.11 9.66 -10.90
CA VAL A 368 12.99 9.73 -12.07
C VAL A 368 13.29 11.21 -12.33
N PRO A 369 14.55 11.65 -12.19
CA PRO A 369 14.94 13.02 -12.51
C PRO A 369 14.74 13.32 -14.00
N ASP A 370 14.36 14.55 -14.34
CA ASP A 370 14.20 15.01 -15.73
C ASP A 370 15.47 14.88 -16.59
N SER A 371 16.63 14.70 -15.98
CA SER A 371 17.91 14.53 -16.65
C SER A 371 18.17 13.13 -17.21
N LEU A 372 17.33 12.14 -16.90
CA LEU A 372 17.56 10.72 -17.24
C LEU A 372 16.78 10.24 -18.46
#